data_AF-A0A7S1W3E9-F1
#
_entry.id   AF-A0A7S1W3E9-F1
#
_cell.length_a   1.000
_cell.length_b   1.000
_cell.length_c   1.000
_cell.angle_alpha   90.00
_cell.angle_beta   90.00
_cell.angle_gamma   90.00
#
_symmetry.space_group_name_H-M   'P 1'
#
loop_
_entity.id
_entity.type
_entity.pdbx_description
1 polymer ?
#
loop_
_entity_poly.entity_id
_entity_poly.type
_entity_poly.pdbx_seq_one_letter_code
_entity_poly.pdbx_strand_id
1 'polypeptide(L)'
;RERRTARATAREAKRQGRGGREAVEAAEAAAAPLSGEESQNEVHDSLAAKGCAGQCVAAPGEWIREARQPSLAAGAFDIVIVCDCLYENKESWEALEAILGRAVAPGGEVVLASATLRRPFFEEFSDRLAGAGFARAEPAVSEHAV
;
A
#
# COMPACT_ATOMS: atom_id res chain seq x y z
N ARG A 1 -18.59 6.46 -29.19
CA ARG A 1 -18.45 7.93 -29.40
C ARG A 1 -18.09 8.66 -28.10
N GLU A 2 -18.58 8.19 -26.94
CA GLU A 2 -18.39 8.83 -25.62
C GLU A 2 -16.96 8.82 -25.05
N ARG A 3 -16.12 7.83 -25.40
CA ARG A 3 -14.73 7.78 -24.92
C ARG A 3 -13.83 8.91 -25.48
N ARG A 4 -14.22 9.55 -26.59
CA ARG A 4 -13.46 10.66 -27.19
C ARG A 4 -13.79 12.00 -26.54
N THR A 5 -15.01 12.20 -26.06
CA THR A 5 -15.43 13.45 -25.39
C THR A 5 -14.80 13.59 -24.00
N ALA A 6 -14.71 12.51 -23.21
CA ALA A 6 -14.07 12.55 -21.90
C ALA A 6 -12.56 12.90 -21.94
N ARG A 7 -11.85 12.52 -23.02
CA ARG A 7 -10.43 12.84 -23.20
C ARG A 7 -10.20 14.29 -23.66
N ALA A 8 -11.20 14.92 -24.27
CA ALA A 8 -11.14 16.33 -24.68
C ALA A 8 -11.30 17.26 -23.46
N THR A 9 -12.29 16.99 -22.61
CA THR A 9 -12.54 17.78 -21.38
C THR A 9 -11.38 17.72 -20.39
N ALA A 10 -10.72 16.57 -20.22
CA ALA A 10 -9.55 16.46 -19.35
C ALA A 10 -8.32 17.27 -19.85
N ARG A 11 -8.19 17.47 -21.17
CA ARG A 11 -7.11 18.27 -21.76
C ARG A 11 -7.38 19.77 -21.64
N GLU A 12 -8.65 20.17 -21.68
CA GLU A 12 -9.08 21.57 -21.52
C GLU A 12 -8.93 22.04 -20.07
N ALA A 13 -9.31 21.21 -19.09
CA ALA A 13 -9.10 21.48 -17.67
C ALA A 13 -7.60 21.67 -17.32
N LYS A 14 -6.72 20.89 -17.96
CA LYS A 14 -5.26 21.00 -17.76
C LYS A 14 -4.65 22.24 -18.43
N ARG A 15 -5.32 22.79 -19.46
CA ARG A 15 -4.93 24.06 -20.11
C ARG A 15 -5.36 25.26 -19.29
N GLN A 16 -6.47 25.18 -18.57
CA GLN A 16 -6.94 26.25 -17.68
C GLN A 16 -6.21 26.27 -16.32
N GLY A 17 -5.65 25.14 -15.88
CA GLY A 17 -4.92 25.02 -14.60
C GLY A 17 -3.42 25.32 -14.63
N ARG A 18 -2.89 26.02 -15.65
CA ARG A 18 -1.45 26.34 -15.75
C ARG A 18 -1.22 27.84 -15.93
N GLY A 19 -1.25 28.55 -14.81
CA GLY A 19 -0.80 29.93 -14.70
C GLY A 19 -0.83 30.35 -13.24
N GLY A 20 0.22 30.01 -12.49
CA GLY A 20 0.27 30.31 -11.05
C GLY A 20 1.63 29.98 -10.43
N ARG A 21 2.71 30.28 -11.15
CA ARG A 21 4.06 30.42 -10.58
C ARG A 21 4.35 31.92 -10.53
N GLU A 22 3.52 32.64 -9.78
CA GLU A 22 3.64 34.08 -9.45
C GLU A 22 2.57 34.37 -8.36
N ALA A 23 2.79 33.83 -7.16
CA ALA A 23 2.06 34.18 -5.94
C ALA A 23 2.83 33.68 -4.70
N VAL A 24 4.16 33.85 -4.71
CA VAL A 24 5.02 33.68 -3.54
C VAL A 24 5.56 35.07 -3.20
N GLU A 25 4.65 35.97 -2.83
CA GLU A 25 4.90 37.27 -2.18
C GLU A 25 3.55 38.01 -2.09
N ALA A 26 2.78 37.75 -1.03
CA ALA A 26 1.67 38.56 -0.50
C ALA A 26 0.66 37.66 0.25
N ALA A 27 1.09 36.99 1.32
CA ALA A 27 0.17 36.39 2.29
C ALA A 27 0.76 36.39 3.70
N GLU A 28 1.60 37.39 4.01
CA GLU A 28 2.13 37.66 5.35
C GLU A 28 1.60 39.03 5.84
N ALA A 29 0.27 39.17 5.90
CA ALA A 29 -0.39 40.32 6.54
C ALA A 29 -1.90 40.08 6.73
N ALA A 30 -2.27 39.13 7.59
CA ALA A 30 -3.59 39.10 8.26
C ALA A 30 -3.61 38.01 9.35
N ALA A 31 -2.81 38.20 10.39
CA ALA A 31 -2.96 37.43 11.63
C ALA A 31 -4.14 38.01 12.42
N ALA A 32 -5.26 37.31 12.44
CA ALA A 32 -6.31 37.45 13.45
C ALA A 32 -6.41 36.12 14.20
N PRO A 33 -6.34 36.10 15.54
CA PRO A 33 -6.38 34.88 16.32
C PRO A 33 -7.84 34.39 16.44
N LEU A 34 -8.16 33.27 15.80
CA LEU A 34 -9.37 32.51 16.12
C LEU A 34 -9.06 31.59 17.29
N SER A 35 -9.47 32.04 18.46
CA SER A 35 -9.60 31.27 19.69
C SER A 35 -10.87 30.43 19.67
N GLY A 36 -10.75 29.14 20.00
CA GLY A 36 -11.87 28.20 20.17
C GLY A 36 -11.90 27.18 19.03
N GLU A 37 -11.96 25.86 19.21
CA GLU A 37 -12.40 25.06 20.35
C GLU A 37 -11.70 23.68 20.29
N GLU A 38 -11.30 23.20 21.48
CA GLU A 38 -11.27 21.81 21.95
C GLU A 38 -10.58 20.75 21.09
N SER A 39 -9.27 20.65 21.31
CA SER A 39 -8.47 19.46 21.06
C SER A 39 -8.91 18.32 21.98
N GLN A 40 -9.74 17.42 21.48
CA GLN A 40 -9.95 16.10 22.07
C GLN A 40 -8.89 15.14 21.53
N ASN A 41 -7.66 15.28 22.04
CA ASN A 41 -6.54 14.38 21.75
C ASN A 41 -6.17 13.65 23.06
N GLU A 42 -7.11 12.88 23.62
CA GLU A 42 -6.87 12.06 24.81
C GLU A 42 -7.58 10.70 24.71
N VAL A 43 -6.86 9.71 24.16
CA VAL A 43 -6.85 8.27 24.53
C VAL A 43 -6.03 7.57 23.44
N HIS A 44 -4.92 6.85 23.65
CA HIS A 44 -4.46 6.03 24.77
C HIS A 44 -2.94 5.87 24.59
N ASP A 45 -2.12 6.55 25.40
CA ASP A 45 -0.65 6.38 25.40
C ASP A 45 -0.16 5.72 26.69
N SER A 46 -0.67 4.53 26.98
CA SER A 46 -0.16 3.76 28.13
C SER A 46 -0.27 2.25 27.91
N LEU A 47 0.25 1.78 26.78
CA LEU A 47 0.93 0.49 26.76
C LEU A 47 2.41 0.80 26.90
N ALA A 48 2.85 1.04 28.14
CA ALA A 48 4.27 1.14 28.48
C ALA A 48 4.96 -0.12 27.94
N ALA A 49 5.59 0.05 26.80
CA ALA A 49 6.17 -1.00 26.00
C ALA A 49 7.22 -1.71 26.85
N LYS A 50 6.97 -2.98 27.18
CA LYS A 50 8.07 -3.92 27.29
C LYS A 50 8.71 -3.94 25.91
N GLY A 51 9.68 -3.05 25.69
CA GLY A 51 10.22 -2.76 24.38
C GLY A 51 10.75 -4.03 23.77
N CYS A 52 10.03 -4.59 22.80
CA CYS A 52 10.64 -5.53 21.88
C CYS A 52 11.76 -4.77 21.19
N ALA A 53 13.00 -5.16 21.49
CA ALA A 53 14.18 -4.65 20.80
C ALA A 53 14.14 -5.18 19.36
N GLY A 54 13.42 -4.45 18.49
CA GLY A 54 13.37 -4.70 17.06
C GLY A 54 14.22 -3.67 16.32
N GLN A 55 14.79 -4.08 15.19
CA GLN A 55 15.37 -3.16 14.22
C GLN A 55 14.40 -3.02 13.04
N CYS A 56 14.21 -1.79 12.58
CA CYS A 56 13.46 -1.51 11.37
C CYS A 56 14.42 -0.99 10.30
N VAL A 57 14.40 -1.62 9.14
CA VAL A 57 15.19 -1.23 7.97
C VAL A 57 14.23 -0.99 6.81
N ALA A 58 14.43 0.12 6.09
CA ALA A 58 13.71 0.42 4.87
C ALA A 58 14.68 0.32 3.69
N ALA A 59 14.25 -0.36 2.62
CA ALA A 59 14.99 -0.47 1.38
C ALA A 59 14.03 -0.28 0.19
N PRO A 60 14.47 0.40 -0.88
CA PRO A 60 13.67 0.47 -2.09
C PRO A 60 13.64 -0.91 -2.77
N GLY A 61 12.45 -1.35 -3.19
CA GLY A 61 12.27 -2.60 -3.92
C GLY A 61 11.34 -2.40 -5.11
N GLU A 62 11.74 -2.89 -6.28
CA GLU A 62 10.89 -2.98 -7.46
C GLU A 62 10.70 -4.46 -7.79
N TRP A 63 9.46 -4.92 -7.86
CA TRP A 63 9.15 -6.35 -7.87
C TRP A 63 9.64 -7.05 -9.13
N ILE A 64 9.44 -6.46 -10.31
CA ILE A 64 9.84 -7.11 -11.57
C ILE A 64 11.36 -7.29 -11.62
N ARG A 65 12.09 -6.27 -11.17
CA ARG A 65 13.55 -6.31 -11.04
C ARG A 65 13.97 -7.33 -9.99
N GLU A 66 13.36 -7.36 -8.81
CA GLU A 66 13.71 -8.31 -7.75
C GLU A 66 13.38 -9.77 -8.14
N ALA A 67 12.36 -10.00 -8.96
CA ALA A 67 12.06 -11.32 -9.51
C ALA A 67 13.15 -11.77 -10.50
N ARG A 68 13.67 -10.86 -11.33
CA ARG A 68 14.71 -11.14 -12.35
C ARG A 68 16.13 -11.16 -11.79
N GLN A 69 16.41 -10.33 -10.80
CA GLN A 69 17.71 -10.11 -10.17
C GLN A 69 17.52 -10.12 -8.65
N PRO A 70 17.44 -11.32 -8.04
CA PRO A 70 17.22 -11.46 -6.60
C PRO A 70 18.28 -10.74 -5.77
N SER A 71 17.85 -9.82 -4.92
CA SER A 71 18.69 -9.18 -3.90
C SER A 71 18.34 -9.65 -2.49
N LEU A 72 17.10 -10.12 -2.28
CA LEU A 72 16.68 -10.73 -1.02
C LEU A 72 17.24 -12.15 -0.92
N ALA A 73 17.77 -12.50 0.25
CA ALA A 73 18.19 -13.87 0.55
C ALA A 73 16.99 -14.83 0.52
N ALA A 74 17.22 -16.06 0.10
CA ALA A 74 16.19 -17.10 0.14
C ALA A 74 15.84 -17.44 1.60
N GLY A 75 14.55 -17.55 1.90
CA GLY A 75 14.05 -17.79 3.26
C GLY A 75 14.43 -16.73 4.28
N ALA A 76 14.57 -15.46 3.85
CA ALA A 76 14.97 -14.37 4.71
C ALA A 76 13.89 -13.94 5.72
N PHE A 77 12.63 -14.31 5.49
CA PHE A 77 11.51 -13.82 6.29
C PHE A 77 10.61 -14.95 6.78
N ASP A 78 10.37 -15.00 8.09
CA ASP A 78 9.36 -15.88 8.69
C ASP A 78 7.93 -15.39 8.38
N ILE A 79 7.75 -14.07 8.23
CA ILE A 79 6.46 -13.44 7.92
C ILE A 79 6.67 -12.37 6.85
N VAL A 80 5.87 -12.43 5.79
CA VAL A 80 5.81 -11.38 4.76
C VAL A 80 4.41 -10.78 4.73
N ILE A 81 4.32 -9.46 4.82
CA ILE A 81 3.05 -8.73 4.83
C ILE A 81 2.90 -7.97 3.51
N VAL A 82 1.77 -8.18 2.82
CA VAL A 82 1.43 -7.49 1.56
C VAL A 82 0.11 -6.75 1.76
N CYS A 83 0.19 -5.42 1.82
CA CYS A 83 -0.96 -4.56 2.08
C CYS A 83 -1.37 -3.77 0.84
N ASP A 84 -2.59 -4.00 0.33
CA ASP A 84 -3.18 -3.24 -0.79
C ASP A 84 -2.29 -3.12 -2.02
N CYS A 85 -1.51 -4.17 -2.31
CA CYS A 85 -0.64 -4.18 -3.48
C CYS A 85 -1.23 -4.95 -4.68
N LEU A 86 -2.43 -5.54 -4.54
CA LEU A 86 -3.10 -6.29 -5.60
C LEU A 86 -3.99 -5.37 -6.45
N TYR A 87 -3.63 -5.23 -7.72
CA TYR A 87 -4.30 -4.41 -8.75
C TYR A 87 -4.37 -5.15 -10.09
N GLU A 88 -4.94 -4.54 -11.12
CA GLU A 88 -5.15 -5.17 -12.44
C GLU A 88 -3.85 -5.60 -13.17
N ASN A 89 -2.68 -5.07 -12.81
CA ASN A 89 -1.42 -5.40 -13.49
C ASN A 89 -0.92 -6.82 -13.13
N LYS A 90 -1.24 -7.81 -13.97
CA LYS A 90 -0.85 -9.22 -13.77
C LYS A 90 0.65 -9.48 -13.79
N GLU A 91 1.46 -8.69 -14.53
CA GLU A 91 2.92 -8.86 -14.55
C GLU A 91 3.52 -8.67 -13.14
N SER A 92 2.95 -7.72 -12.38
CA SER A 92 3.37 -7.47 -11.00
C SER A 92 3.03 -8.64 -10.06
N TRP A 93 2.00 -9.43 -10.37
CA TRP A 93 1.61 -10.58 -9.55
C TRP A 93 2.56 -11.74 -9.73
N GLU A 94 3.02 -11.98 -10.96
CA GLU A 94 4.00 -13.05 -11.22
C GLU A 94 5.34 -12.75 -10.54
N ALA A 95 5.75 -11.48 -10.61
CA ALA A 95 6.93 -11.01 -9.90
C ALA A 95 6.76 -11.18 -8.37
N LEU A 96 5.61 -10.78 -7.82
CA LEU A 96 5.34 -10.92 -6.39
C LEU A 96 5.32 -12.39 -5.94
N GLU A 97 4.63 -13.28 -6.67
CA GLU A 97 4.63 -14.72 -6.38
C GLU A 97 6.06 -15.29 -6.37
N ALA A 98 6.88 -14.96 -7.38
CA ALA A 98 8.26 -15.43 -7.47
C ALA A 98 9.12 -14.92 -6.30
N ILE A 99 8.86 -13.70 -5.82
CA ILE A 99 9.53 -13.15 -4.63
C ILE A 99 9.08 -13.91 -3.39
N LEU A 100 7.77 -14.09 -3.19
CA LEU A 100 7.22 -14.78 -2.02
C LEU A 100 7.71 -16.23 -1.93
N GLY A 101 7.67 -16.98 -3.03
CA GLY A 101 8.13 -18.37 -3.08
C GLY A 101 9.63 -18.54 -2.78
N ARG A 102 10.43 -17.48 -2.92
CA ARG A 102 11.85 -17.48 -2.58
C ARG A 102 12.13 -16.93 -1.17
N ALA A 103 11.52 -15.79 -0.84
CA ALA A 103 11.89 -14.98 0.31
C ALA A 103 11.28 -15.47 1.62
N VAL A 104 10.13 -16.17 1.55
CA VAL A 104 9.48 -16.76 2.73
C VAL A 104 10.25 -18.01 3.17
N ALA A 105 10.59 -18.08 4.46
CA ALA A 105 11.26 -19.22 5.05
C ALA A 105 10.36 -20.47 5.03
N PRO A 106 10.93 -21.70 5.06
CA PRO A 106 10.12 -22.91 5.22
C PRO A 106 9.26 -22.83 6.50
N GLY A 107 7.94 -22.95 6.34
CA GLY A 107 6.98 -22.78 7.43
C GLY A 107 6.62 -21.33 7.77
N GLY A 108 7.17 -20.37 7.03
CA GLY A 108 6.81 -18.96 7.14
C GLY A 108 5.44 -18.64 6.54
N GLU A 109 4.94 -17.46 6.84
CA GLU A 109 3.58 -17.02 6.53
C GLU A 109 3.57 -15.81 5.59
N VAL A 110 2.54 -15.74 4.75
CA VAL A 110 2.23 -14.58 3.94
C VAL A 110 0.89 -14.01 4.40
N VAL A 111 0.93 -12.78 4.90
CA VAL A 111 -0.27 -12.04 5.31
C VAL A 111 -0.67 -11.12 4.16
N LEU A 112 -1.77 -11.46 3.50
CA LEU A 112 -2.39 -10.60 2.51
C LEU A 112 -3.46 -9.74 3.20
N ALA A 113 -3.30 -8.43 3.14
CA ALA A 113 -4.30 -7.48 3.62
C ALA A 113 -4.78 -6.63 2.45
N SER A 114 -6.10 -6.62 2.19
CA SER A 114 -6.64 -5.77 1.14
C SER A 114 -8.07 -5.29 1.42
N ALA A 115 -8.40 -4.10 0.92
CA ALA A 115 -9.75 -3.56 0.99
C ALA A 115 -10.79 -4.47 0.30
N THR A 116 -12.02 -4.50 0.83
CA THR A 116 -13.13 -5.36 0.34
C THR A 116 -13.42 -5.20 -1.16
N LEU A 117 -13.29 -3.98 -1.70
CA LEU A 117 -13.46 -3.68 -3.13
C LEU A 117 -12.50 -4.46 -4.04
N ARG A 118 -11.38 -4.95 -3.49
CA ARG A 118 -10.35 -5.71 -4.20
C ARG A 118 -10.44 -7.20 -3.97
N ARG A 119 -11.51 -7.68 -3.34
CA ARG A 119 -11.74 -9.10 -3.05
C ARG A 119 -11.54 -10.02 -4.26
N PRO A 120 -12.00 -9.71 -5.49
CA PRO A 120 -11.73 -10.59 -6.64
C PRO A 120 -10.23 -10.75 -6.93
N PHE A 121 -9.45 -9.67 -6.80
CA PHE A 121 -8.00 -9.74 -7.00
C PHE A 121 -7.32 -10.51 -5.87
N PHE A 122 -7.79 -10.31 -4.64
CA PHE A 122 -7.31 -11.03 -3.47
C PHE A 122 -7.55 -12.54 -3.61
N GLU A 123 -8.76 -12.95 -3.96
CA GLU A 123 -9.11 -14.37 -4.13
C GLU A 123 -8.29 -15.01 -5.24
N GLU A 124 -8.20 -14.34 -6.40
CA GLU A 124 -7.41 -14.86 -7.53
C GLU A 124 -5.92 -14.98 -7.19
N PHE A 125 -5.33 -13.99 -6.52
CA PHE A 125 -3.93 -14.07 -6.11
C PHE A 125 -3.71 -15.13 -5.00
N SER A 126 -4.68 -15.30 -4.11
CA SER A 126 -4.64 -16.36 -3.09
C SER A 126 -4.64 -17.75 -3.72
N ASP A 127 -5.48 -17.96 -4.75
CA ASP A 127 -5.53 -19.24 -5.47
C ASP A 127 -4.23 -19.49 -6.24
N ARG A 128 -3.61 -18.43 -6.78
CA ARG A 128 -2.28 -18.49 -7.41
C ARG A 128 -1.20 -18.93 -6.41
N LEU A 129 -1.17 -18.36 -5.21
CA LEU A 129 -0.25 -18.80 -4.15
C LEU A 129 -0.51 -20.25 -3.72
N ALA A 130 -1.78 -20.67 -3.65
CA ALA A 130 -2.11 -22.05 -3.36
C ALA A 130 -1.56 -23.01 -4.44
N GLY A 131 -1.68 -22.64 -5.72
CA GLY A 131 -1.07 -23.36 -6.83
C GLY A 131 0.47 -23.42 -6.77
N ALA A 132 1.10 -22.42 -6.15
CA ALA A 132 2.55 -22.37 -5.91
C ALA A 132 3.00 -23.16 -4.67
N GLY A 133 2.09 -23.80 -3.94
CA GLY A 133 2.40 -24.66 -2.78
C GLY A 133 2.18 -24.01 -1.41
N PHE A 134 1.61 -22.80 -1.34
CA PHE A 134 1.23 -22.20 -0.07
C PHE A 134 -0.08 -22.82 0.45
N ALA A 135 -0.14 -23.12 1.75
CA ALA A 135 -1.38 -23.52 2.40
C ALA A 135 -2.22 -22.27 2.71
N ARG A 136 -3.53 -22.35 2.48
CA ARG A 136 -4.46 -21.25 2.78
C ARG A 136 -4.96 -21.39 4.22
N ALA A 137 -4.69 -20.38 5.04
CA ALA A 137 -5.30 -20.24 6.36
C ALA A 137 -6.76 -19.75 6.25
N GLU A 138 -7.55 -19.96 7.30
CA GLU A 138 -8.90 -19.41 7.37
C GLU A 138 -8.87 -17.88 7.28
N PRO A 139 -9.73 -17.27 6.43
CA PRO A 139 -9.73 -15.82 6.27
C PRO A 139 -10.25 -15.15 7.55
N ALA A 140 -9.39 -14.35 8.19
CA ALA A 140 -9.80 -13.42 9.23
C ALA A 140 -10.33 -12.14 8.57
N VAL A 141 -11.65 -12.03 8.43
CA VAL A 141 -12.30 -10.80 7.95
C VAL A 141 -12.62 -9.93 9.16
N SER A 142 -11.94 -8.79 9.33
CA SER A 142 -12.36 -7.76 10.27
C SER A 142 -13.22 -6.73 9.55
N GLU A 143 -14.51 -6.69 9.89
CA GLU A 143 -15.39 -5.60 9.45
C GLU A 143 -15.06 -4.35 10.28
N HIS A 144 -14.21 -3.47 9.75
CA HIS A 144 -14.11 -2.11 10.26
C HIS A 144 -15.11 -1.26 9.47
N ALA A 145 -16.30 -1.10 10.05
CA ALA A 145 -17.26 -0.10 9.62
C ALA A 145 -16.59 1.27 9.68
N VAL A 146 -16.49 1.95 8.54
CA VAL A 146 -16.04 3.34 8.41
C VAL A 146 -17.22 4.25 8.70
#